data_AF-A0A6H2NRW4-F1
#
_entry.id   AF-A0A6H2NRW4-F1
#
_cell.length_a   1.000
_cell.length_b   1.000
_cell.length_c   1.000
_cell.angle_alpha   90.00
_cell.angle_beta   90.00
_cell.angle_gamma   90.00
#
_symmetry.space_group_name_H-M   'P 1'
#
loop_
_entity.id
_entity.type
_entity.pdbx_description
1 polymer ?
#
loop_
_entity_poly.entity_id
_entity_poly.type
_entity_poly.pdbx_seq_one_letter_code
_entity_poly.pdbx_strand_id
1 'polypeptide(L)'
;MRDITPSAIRELVADIEMELTRLGQLEDDIARVNRAIDQNPSQADWLYENLALKLHSFYTGCEKVLQLIATELNGGLPAGSDWYKRLLDRMATERGGRPACATGIHRSSFERVARLVTTYPQVWREVAQDYDDFITWLGDLATTQEDG
;
A
#
# COMPACT_ATOMS: atom_id res chain seq x y z
N MET A 1 12.77 11.83 -11.57
CA MET A 1 13.17 10.53 -10.99
C MET A 1 14.68 10.58 -10.86
N ARG A 2 15.25 10.02 -9.79
CA ARG A 2 16.71 9.93 -9.68
C ARG A 2 17.23 8.92 -10.71
N ASP A 3 18.48 9.05 -11.15
CA ASP A 3 19.16 7.99 -11.89
C ASP A 3 19.27 6.76 -10.96
N ILE A 4 18.49 5.74 -11.27
CA ILE A 4 18.43 4.46 -10.56
C ILE A 4 18.95 3.38 -11.50
N THR A 5 19.70 2.42 -10.98
CA THR A 5 20.25 1.32 -11.79
C THR A 5 19.21 0.20 -11.95
N PRO A 6 19.29 -0.61 -13.02
CA PRO A 6 18.42 -1.78 -13.19
C PRO A 6 18.46 -2.75 -12.00
N SER A 7 19.63 -2.92 -11.37
CA SER A 7 19.76 -3.75 -10.15
C SER A 7 18.98 -3.17 -8.98
N ALA A 8 19.08 -1.86 -8.73
CA ALA A 8 18.35 -1.20 -7.66
C ALA A 8 16.82 -1.23 -7.91
N ILE A 9 16.39 -1.15 -9.18
CA ILE A 9 14.98 -1.34 -9.52
C ILE A 9 14.52 -2.77 -9.16
N ARG A 10 15.30 -3.80 -9.48
CA ARG A 10 14.97 -5.20 -9.13
C ARG A 10 14.91 -5.43 -7.62
N GLU A 11 15.83 -4.84 -6.87
CA GLU A 11 15.82 -4.90 -5.40
C GLU A 11 14.55 -4.24 -4.84
N LEU A 12 14.20 -3.05 -5.35
CA LEU A 12 12.96 -2.37 -4.97
C LEU A 12 11.71 -3.20 -5.29
N VAL A 13 11.65 -3.85 -6.46
CA VAL A 13 10.55 -4.75 -6.82
C VAL A 13 10.43 -5.89 -5.80
N ALA A 14 11.53 -6.58 -5.49
CA ALA A 14 11.53 -7.69 -4.54
C ALA A 14 11.08 -7.26 -3.14
N ASP A 15 11.50 -6.07 -2.68
CA ASP A 15 11.08 -5.51 -1.40
C ASP A 15 9.57 -5.19 -1.37
N ILE A 16 9.02 -4.64 -2.46
CA ILE A 16 7.59 -4.36 -2.59
C ILE A 16 6.79 -5.67 -2.62
N GLU A 17 7.21 -6.66 -3.40
CA GLU A 17 6.56 -7.98 -3.49
C GLU A 17 6.52 -8.69 -2.13
N MET A 18 7.61 -8.62 -1.36
CA MET A 18 7.69 -9.16 -0.01
C MET A 18 6.69 -8.48 0.92
N GLU A 19 6.58 -7.15 0.88
CA GLU A 19 5.61 -6.43 1.72
C GLU A 19 4.16 -6.66 1.27
N LEU A 20 3.92 -6.75 -0.05
CA LEU A 20 2.60 -7.12 -0.59
C LEU A 20 2.17 -8.51 -0.13
N THR A 21 3.09 -9.46 -0.06
CA THR A 21 2.83 -10.81 0.50
C THR A 21 2.39 -10.73 1.97
N ARG A 22 3.05 -9.89 2.78
CA ARG A 22 2.67 -9.70 4.20
C ARG A 22 1.30 -9.04 4.33
N LEU A 23 1.02 -8.03 3.49
CA LEU A 23 -0.29 -7.37 3.46
C LEU A 23 -1.40 -8.32 3.03
N GLY A 24 -1.14 -9.21 2.06
CA GLY A 24 -2.09 -10.25 1.65
C GLY A 24 -2.40 -11.23 2.79
N GLN A 25 -1.38 -11.65 3.56
CA GLN A 25 -1.60 -12.47 4.74
C GLN A 25 -2.45 -11.76 5.80
N LEU A 26 -2.26 -10.45 5.97
CA LEU A 26 -3.05 -9.64 6.88
C LEU A 26 -4.50 -9.46 6.42
N GLU A 27 -4.76 -9.44 5.11
CA GLU A 27 -6.12 -9.53 4.57
C GLU A 27 -6.77 -10.85 4.99
N ASP A 28 -6.12 -12.00 4.76
CA ASP A 28 -6.68 -13.29 5.21
C ASP A 28 -6.98 -13.29 6.73
N ASP A 29 -6.12 -12.62 7.49
CA ASP A 29 -6.35 -12.04 8.82
C ASP A 29 -7.75 -11.45 9.05
N ILE A 30 -7.94 -10.31 8.41
CA ILE A 30 -9.11 -9.43 8.54
C ILE A 30 -10.37 -10.12 8.04
N ALA A 31 -10.33 -10.81 6.91
CA ALA A 31 -11.43 -11.60 6.39
C ALA A 31 -11.87 -12.70 7.38
N ARG A 32 -10.93 -13.35 8.09
CA ARG A 32 -11.26 -14.33 9.14
C ARG A 32 -11.97 -13.68 10.33
N VAL A 33 -11.50 -12.53 10.80
CA VAL A 33 -12.11 -11.80 11.92
C VAL A 33 -13.51 -11.32 11.56
N ASN A 34 -13.70 -10.77 10.36
CA ASN A 34 -15.03 -10.35 9.88
C ASN A 34 -16.02 -11.52 9.85
N ARG A 35 -15.60 -12.68 9.32
CA ARG A 35 -16.44 -13.90 9.35
C ARG A 35 -16.78 -14.33 10.78
N ALA A 36 -15.84 -14.20 11.72
CA ALA A 36 -16.09 -14.54 13.13
C ALA A 36 -17.10 -13.60 13.79
N ILE A 37 -17.07 -12.30 13.45
CA ILE A 37 -18.05 -11.31 13.90
C ILE A 37 -19.45 -11.68 13.39
N ASP A 38 -19.57 -11.99 12.10
CA ASP A 38 -20.84 -12.37 11.48
C ASP A 38 -21.42 -13.66 12.10
N GLN A 39 -20.55 -14.62 12.44
CA GLN A 39 -20.96 -15.90 13.03
C GLN A 39 -21.29 -15.80 14.52
N ASN A 40 -20.65 -14.88 15.26
CA ASN A 40 -20.85 -14.72 16.69
C ASN A 40 -20.99 -13.24 17.09
N PRO A 41 -22.14 -12.59 16.78
CA PRO A 41 -22.34 -11.18 17.08
C PRO A 41 -22.25 -10.83 18.57
N SER A 42 -22.52 -11.79 19.47
CA SER A 42 -22.38 -11.61 20.92
C SER A 42 -20.92 -11.46 21.40
N GLN A 43 -19.95 -11.78 20.55
CA GLN A 43 -18.52 -11.64 20.78
C GLN A 43 -17.91 -10.47 19.98
N ALA A 44 -18.74 -9.66 19.32
CA ALA A 44 -18.27 -8.66 18.38
C ALA A 44 -17.35 -7.60 19.01
N ASP A 45 -17.54 -7.23 20.29
CA ASP A 45 -16.78 -6.13 20.92
C ASP A 45 -15.26 -6.35 20.88
N TRP A 46 -14.74 -7.48 21.37
CA TRP A 46 -13.29 -7.76 21.35
C TRP A 46 -12.78 -8.08 19.93
N LEU A 47 -13.65 -8.60 19.06
CA LEU A 47 -13.32 -8.82 17.64
C LEU A 47 -13.16 -7.50 16.89
N TYR A 48 -13.93 -6.46 17.24
CA TYR A 48 -13.75 -5.11 16.69
C TYR A 48 -12.43 -4.47 17.12
N GLU A 49 -12.00 -4.67 18.38
CA GLU A 49 -10.67 -4.23 18.83
C GLU A 49 -9.56 -4.93 18.04
N ASN A 50 -9.68 -6.24 17.86
CA ASN A 50 -8.76 -7.02 17.03
C ASN A 50 -8.72 -6.51 15.58
N LEU A 51 -9.89 -6.25 14.99
CA LEU A 51 -10.04 -5.72 13.65
C LEU A 51 -9.41 -4.33 13.51
N ALA A 52 -9.62 -3.44 14.48
CA ALA A 52 -9.02 -2.11 14.49
C ALA A 52 -7.49 -2.17 14.49
N LEU A 53 -6.89 -3.08 15.28
CA LEU A 53 -5.45 -3.29 15.30
C LEU A 53 -4.92 -3.83 13.95
N LYS A 54 -5.64 -4.76 13.32
CA LYS A 54 -5.28 -5.29 12.01
C LYS A 54 -5.38 -4.21 10.92
N LEU A 55 -6.45 -3.43 10.91
CA LEU A 55 -6.60 -2.30 9.98
C LEU A 55 -5.49 -1.26 10.18
N HIS A 56 -5.14 -0.93 11.43
CA HIS A 56 -4.00 -0.06 11.70
C HIS A 56 -2.69 -0.63 11.11
N SER A 57 -2.44 -1.92 11.34
CA SER A 57 -1.26 -2.62 10.82
C SER A 57 -1.21 -2.59 9.29
N PHE A 58 -2.37 -2.72 8.63
CA PHE A 58 -2.50 -2.63 7.18
C PHE A 58 -2.09 -1.26 6.66
N TYR A 59 -2.62 -0.18 7.23
CA TYR A 59 -2.28 1.18 6.82
C TYR A 59 -0.81 1.51 7.06
N THR A 60 -0.25 1.06 8.18
CA THR A 60 1.18 1.22 8.46
C THR A 60 2.06 0.42 7.50
N GLY A 61 1.65 -0.80 7.09
CA GLY A 61 2.37 -1.57 6.07
C GLY A 61 2.38 -0.87 4.71
N CYS A 62 1.21 -0.39 4.27
CA CYS A 62 1.10 0.40 3.05
C CYS A 62 1.98 1.66 3.08
N GLU A 63 1.98 2.38 4.20
CA GLU A 63 2.84 3.56 4.39
C GLU A 63 4.32 3.23 4.22
N LYS A 64 4.80 2.11 4.77
CA LYS A 64 6.20 1.68 4.62
C LYS A 64 6.57 1.46 3.15
N VAL A 65 5.69 0.85 2.36
CA VAL A 65 5.92 0.69 0.91
C VAL A 65 6.06 2.05 0.22
N LEU A 66 5.18 2.99 0.53
CA LEU A 66 5.25 4.33 -0.07
C LEU A 66 6.54 5.07 0.32
N GLN A 67 7.00 4.90 1.56
CA GLN A 67 8.27 5.47 2.02
C GLN A 67 9.46 4.85 1.29
N LEU A 68 9.45 3.52 1.08
CA LEU A 68 10.47 2.81 0.32
C LEU A 68 10.53 3.34 -1.12
N ILE A 69 9.39 3.35 -1.82
CA ILE A 69 9.27 3.88 -3.18
C ILE A 69 9.77 5.34 -3.26
N ALA A 70 9.40 6.18 -2.29
CA ALA A 70 9.84 7.58 -2.28
C ALA A 70 11.34 7.73 -2.03
N THR A 71 11.92 6.90 -1.17
CA THR A 71 13.34 6.93 -0.85
C THR A 71 14.16 6.50 -2.07
N GLU A 72 13.81 5.38 -2.68
CA GLU A 72 14.57 4.81 -3.80
C GLU A 72 14.38 5.60 -5.09
N LEU A 73 13.15 6.02 -5.43
CA LEU A 73 12.87 6.67 -6.72
C LEU A 73 12.97 8.20 -6.70
N ASN A 74 12.66 8.83 -5.56
CA ASN A 74 12.60 10.29 -5.43
C ASN A 74 13.72 10.88 -4.56
N GLY A 75 14.60 10.04 -4.01
CA GLY A 75 15.74 10.46 -3.20
C GLY A 75 15.37 10.93 -1.78
N GLY A 76 14.17 10.58 -1.30
CA GLY A 76 13.76 10.82 0.09
C GLY A 76 12.30 11.23 0.25
N LEU A 77 11.89 11.32 1.53
CA LEU A 77 10.55 11.73 1.93
C LEU A 77 10.31 13.24 1.74
N PRO A 78 9.05 13.69 1.60
CA PRO A 78 8.73 15.11 1.69
C PRO A 78 9.19 15.69 3.05
N ALA A 79 9.60 16.95 3.06
CA ALA A 79 9.95 17.66 4.30
C ALA A 79 8.71 18.31 4.96
N GLY A 80 8.80 18.61 6.26
CA GLY A 80 7.75 19.33 7.02
C GLY A 80 6.86 18.42 7.86
N SER A 81 5.97 19.01 8.66
CA SER A 81 5.07 18.27 9.55
C SER A 81 3.92 17.56 8.82
N ASP A 82 3.65 17.93 7.57
CA ASP A 82 2.61 17.35 6.71
C ASP A 82 3.17 16.35 5.69
N TRP A 83 4.41 15.87 5.90
CA TRP A 83 5.12 15.03 4.94
C TRP A 83 4.33 13.79 4.52
N TYR A 84 3.60 13.17 5.45
CA TYR A 84 2.78 11.99 5.19
C TYR A 84 1.68 12.24 4.16
N LYS A 85 0.93 13.34 4.30
CA LYS A 85 -0.14 13.71 3.35
C LYS A 85 0.43 13.97 1.97
N ARG A 86 1.55 14.70 1.91
CA ARG A 86 2.24 15.01 0.66
C ARG A 86 2.81 13.75 0.00
N LEU A 87 3.24 12.76 0.78
CA LEU A 87 3.68 11.47 0.28
C LEU A 87 2.51 10.74 -0.38
N LEU A 88 1.38 10.60 0.34
CA LEU A 88 0.16 10.00 -0.20
C LEU A 88 -0.31 10.67 -1.49
N ASP A 89 -0.41 12.01 -1.51
CA ASP A 89 -0.83 12.76 -2.70
C ASP A 89 0.11 12.51 -3.90
N ARG A 90 1.42 12.47 -3.65
CA ARG A 90 2.43 12.21 -4.70
C ARG A 90 2.33 10.79 -5.24
N MET A 91 2.00 9.80 -4.40
CA MET A 91 1.89 8.39 -4.80
C MET A 91 0.54 8.07 -5.44
N ALA A 92 -0.51 8.82 -5.13
CA ALA A 92 -1.82 8.71 -5.74
C ALA A 92 -1.94 9.43 -7.10
N THR A 93 -0.88 10.10 -7.56
CA THR A 93 -0.86 10.85 -8.82
C THR A 93 0.12 10.22 -9.82
N GLU A 94 -0.35 9.94 -11.03
CA GLU A 94 0.48 9.54 -12.16
C GLU A 94 1.46 10.66 -12.54
N ARG A 95 2.72 10.34 -12.80
CA ARG A 95 3.75 11.35 -13.15
C ARG A 95 4.78 10.80 -14.14
N GLY A 96 4.83 11.39 -15.33
CA GLY A 96 5.89 11.12 -16.30
C GLY A 96 6.01 9.65 -16.68
N GLY A 97 4.88 8.98 -16.92
CA GLY A 97 4.81 7.55 -17.23
C GLY A 97 4.81 6.61 -16.03
N ARG A 98 5.09 7.12 -14.81
CA ARG A 98 4.97 6.33 -13.57
C ARG A 98 3.50 6.25 -13.14
N PRO A 99 2.91 5.04 -12.99
CA PRO A 99 1.54 4.88 -12.54
C PRO A 99 1.37 5.34 -11.08
N ALA A 100 0.12 5.61 -10.70
CA ALA A 100 -0.23 5.83 -9.30
C ALA A 100 -0.21 4.49 -8.54
N CYS A 101 0.29 4.50 -7.31
CA CYS A 101 0.44 3.29 -6.48
C CYS A 101 -0.18 3.44 -5.08
N ALA A 102 -1.00 4.47 -4.88
CA ALA A 102 -1.65 4.75 -3.60
C ALA A 102 -3.09 5.24 -3.76
N THR A 103 -3.74 4.98 -4.89
CA THR A 103 -5.10 5.44 -5.15
C THR A 103 -6.09 4.85 -4.14
N GLY A 104 -5.98 3.56 -3.84
CA GLY A 104 -6.84 2.87 -2.87
C GLY A 104 -6.71 3.40 -1.45
N ILE A 105 -5.48 3.52 -0.94
CA ILE A 105 -5.20 4.06 0.41
C ILE A 105 -5.55 5.54 0.50
N HIS A 106 -5.27 6.33 -0.54
CA HIS A 106 -5.56 7.76 -0.54
C HIS A 106 -7.08 8.01 -0.42
N ARG A 107 -7.89 7.24 -1.14
CA ARG A 107 -9.35 7.30 -1.07
C ARG A 107 -9.87 6.99 0.34
N SER A 108 -9.32 5.97 0.99
CA SER A 108 -9.79 5.51 2.30
C SER A 108 -9.22 6.33 3.48
N SER A 109 -8.18 7.13 3.26
CA SER A 109 -7.47 7.90 4.28
C SER A 109 -8.33 8.90 5.07
N PHE A 110 -9.53 9.22 4.57
CA PHE A 110 -10.47 10.14 5.22
C PHE A 110 -11.69 9.43 5.86
N GLU A 111 -11.75 8.10 5.78
CA GLU A 111 -12.89 7.36 6.30
C GLU A 111 -12.77 7.11 7.81
N ARG A 112 -13.90 7.23 8.52
CA ARG A 112 -13.98 6.80 9.92
C ARG A 112 -13.77 5.29 10.00
N VAL A 113 -13.16 4.80 11.09
CA VAL A 113 -12.90 3.36 11.33
C VAL A 113 -14.14 2.49 11.08
N ALA A 114 -15.32 2.91 11.54
CA ALA A 114 -16.57 2.17 11.31
C ALA A 114 -16.92 2.00 9.81
N ARG A 115 -16.60 2.99 8.98
CA ARG A 115 -16.80 2.93 7.53
C ARG A 115 -15.71 2.07 6.87
N LEU A 116 -14.47 2.20 7.35
CA LEU A 116 -13.34 1.39 6.89
C LEU A 116 -13.60 -0.11 7.02
N VAL A 117 -14.18 -0.55 8.13
CA VAL A 117 -14.56 -1.96 8.31
C VAL A 117 -15.42 -2.48 7.16
N THR A 118 -16.37 -1.66 6.68
CA THR A 118 -17.28 -2.04 5.59
C THR A 118 -16.67 -1.90 4.19
N THR A 119 -15.78 -0.92 3.99
CA THR A 119 -15.18 -0.61 2.68
C THR A 119 -13.86 -1.34 2.46
N TYR A 120 -13.26 -1.91 3.51
CA TYR A 120 -11.93 -2.51 3.49
C TYR A 120 -11.70 -3.52 2.35
N PRO A 121 -12.61 -4.46 2.04
CA PRO A 121 -12.40 -5.40 0.94
C PRO A 121 -12.26 -4.73 -0.44
N GLN A 122 -12.84 -3.55 -0.62
CA GLN A 122 -12.62 -2.75 -1.82
C GLN A 122 -11.28 -2.04 -1.77
N VAL A 123 -10.93 -1.44 -0.63
CA VAL A 123 -9.63 -0.78 -0.43
C VAL A 123 -8.49 -1.75 -0.71
N TRP A 124 -8.55 -2.98 -0.20
CA TRP A 124 -7.54 -3.99 -0.48
C TRP A 124 -7.38 -4.29 -1.97
N ARG A 125 -8.48 -4.48 -2.69
CA ARG A 125 -8.44 -4.74 -4.14
C ARG A 125 -7.80 -3.59 -4.91
N GLU A 126 -8.12 -2.35 -4.55
CA GLU A 126 -7.52 -1.16 -5.16
C GLU A 126 -6.01 -1.10 -4.86
N VAL A 127 -5.59 -1.37 -3.62
CA VAL A 127 -4.16 -1.39 -3.23
C VAL A 127 -3.37 -2.50 -3.92
N ALA A 128 -3.94 -3.71 -4.01
CA ALA A 128 -3.30 -4.82 -4.67
C ALA A 128 -3.08 -4.52 -6.17
N GLN A 129 -4.09 -3.93 -6.83
CA GLN A 129 -3.97 -3.52 -8.23
C GLN A 129 -2.95 -2.39 -8.41
N ASP A 130 -3.00 -1.37 -7.56
CA ASP A 130 -2.06 -0.25 -7.56
C ASP A 130 -0.60 -0.73 -7.50
N TYR A 131 -0.29 -1.74 -6.67
CA TYR A 131 1.05 -2.31 -6.57
C TYR A 131 1.42 -3.21 -7.75
N ASP A 132 0.49 -4.02 -8.26
CA ASP A 132 0.73 -4.89 -9.43
C ASP A 132 1.07 -4.06 -10.69
N ASP A 133 0.29 -3.01 -10.94
CA ASP A 133 0.53 -2.07 -12.04
C ASP A 133 1.90 -1.37 -11.88
N PHE A 134 2.24 -0.99 -10.64
CA PHE A 134 3.50 -0.32 -10.35
C PHE A 134 4.72 -1.23 -10.47
N ILE A 135 4.62 -2.49 -10.02
CA ILE A 135 5.67 -3.51 -10.15
C ILE A 135 5.91 -3.81 -11.63
N THR A 136 4.84 -3.99 -12.42
CA THR A 136 4.93 -4.20 -13.87
C THR A 136 5.69 -3.06 -14.53
N TRP A 137 5.33 -1.82 -14.22
CA TRP A 137 6.01 -0.64 -14.73
C TRP A 137 7.51 -0.57 -14.32
N LEU A 138 7.85 -0.93 -13.08
CA LEU A 138 9.25 -1.02 -12.65
C LEU A 138 10.03 -2.07 -13.44
N GLY A 139 9.41 -3.22 -13.73
CA GLY A 139 10.00 -4.26 -14.57
C GLY A 139 10.37 -3.75 -15.96
N ASP A 140 9.42 -3.10 -16.64
CA ASP A 140 9.61 -2.51 -17.97
C ASP A 140 10.68 -1.39 -17.96
N LEU A 141 10.76 -0.63 -16.87
CA LEU A 141 11.77 0.41 -16.70
C LEU A 141 13.17 -0.19 -16.60
N ALA A 142 13.33 -1.29 -15.86
CA ALA A 142 14.62 -1.96 -15.71
C ALA A 142 15.13 -2.55 -17.04
N THR A 143 14.26 -3.16 -17.84
CA THR A 143 14.64 -3.74 -19.14
C THR A 143 15.03 -2.66 -20.15
N THR A 144 14.26 -1.56 -20.21
CA THR A 144 14.53 -0.45 -21.13
C THR A 144 15.89 0.21 -20.86
N GLN A 145 16.35 0.22 -19.60
CA GLN A 145 17.65 0.76 -19.22
C GLN A 145 18.83 -0.20 -19.45
N GLU A 146 18.59 -1.48 -19.68
CA GLU A 146 19.63 -2.45 -20.05
C GLU A 146 19.91 -2.47 -21.56
N ASP A 147 18.90 -2.09 -22.37
CA ASP A 147 18.97 -2.11 -23.84
C ASP A 147 19.48 -0.79 -24.47
N GLY A 148 19.70 0.26 -23.68
CA GLY A 148 20.10 1.62 -24.13
C GLY A 148 21.49 2.03 -23.69
#